data_AF-A0A0C1E3Z3-F1
#
_entry.id   AF-A0A0C1E3Z3-F1
#
_cell.length_a   1.000
_cell.length_b   1.000
_cell.length_c   1.000
_cell.angle_alpha   90.00
_cell.angle_beta   90.00
_cell.angle_gamma   90.00
#
_symmetry.space_group_name_H-M   'P 1'
#
loop_
_entity.id
_entity.type
_entity.pdbx_description
1 polymer ?
#
loop_
_entity_poly.entity_id
_entity_poly.type
_entity_poly.pdbx_seq_one_letter_code
_entity_poly.pdbx_strand_id
1 'polypeptide(L)' 'MAKISIIGRAVAKRLAFDGFSVVVNYANSANHAEEVVAEIKSSGGNAPSP' A
#
# COMPACT_ATOMS: atom_id res chain seq x y z
N MET A 1 -12.14 7.47 12.14
CA MET A 1 -11.37 6.22 11.93
C MET A 1 -11.50 5.82 10.45
N ALA A 2 -10.59 6.30 9.60
CA ALA A 2 -10.60 5.90 8.19
C ALA A 2 -9.91 4.54 8.07
N LYS A 3 -10.71 3.51 7.82
CA LYS A 3 -10.25 2.12 7.67
C LYS A 3 -9.71 1.98 6.25
N ILE A 4 -8.40 1.74 6.08
CA ILE A 4 -7.94 1.18 4.81
C ILE A 4 -8.68 -0.16 4.67
N SER A 5 -9.42 -0.34 3.58
CA SER A 5 -10.12 -1.61 3.37
C SER A 5 -9.07 -2.71 3.21
N ILE A 6 -9.21 -3.81 3.94
CA ILE A 6 -8.32 -4.98 3.85
C ILE A 6 -8.19 -5.50 2.41
N ILE A 7 -9.21 -5.27 1.58
CA ILE A 7 -9.22 -5.59 0.16
C ILE A 7 -8.23 -4.70 -0.60
N GLY A 8 -8.25 -3.38 -0.34
CA GLY A 8 -7.32 -2.44 -0.99
C GLY A 8 -5.86 -2.75 -0.69
N ARG A 9 -5.54 -3.14 0.55
CA ARG A 9 -4.19 -3.55 0.94
C ARG A 9 -3.76 -4.85 0.24
N ALA A 10 -4.63 -5.86 0.18
CA ALA A 10 -4.32 -7.12 -0.47
C ALA A 10 -4.09 -6.95 -1.99
N VAL A 11 -4.93 -6.14 -2.64
CA VAL A 11 -4.79 -5.83 -4.07
C VAL A 11 -3.52 -5.04 -4.34
N ALA A 12 -3.20 -4.02 -3.52
CA ALA A 12 -1.99 -3.24 -3.66
C ALA A 12 -0.73 -4.10 -3.53
N LYS A 13 -0.70 -5.01 -2.56
CA LYS A 13 0.40 -5.98 -2.40
C LYS A 13 0.55 -6.88 -3.62
N ARG A 14 -0.55 -7.41 -4.15
CA ARG A 14 -0.49 -8.30 -5.31
C ARG A 14 0.01 -7.57 -6.56
N LEU A 15 -0.51 -6.39 -6.85
CA LEU A 15 -0.08 -5.58 -7.99
C LEU A 15 1.40 -5.22 -7.90
N ALA A 16 1.88 -4.84 -6.72
CA ALA A 16 3.28 -4.51 -6.53
C ALA A 16 4.21 -5.73 -6.66
N PHE A 17 3.77 -6.90 -6.19
CA PHE A 17 4.47 -8.16 -6.41
C PHE A 17 4.54 -8.53 -7.90
N ASP A 18 3.47 -8.27 -8.64
CA ASP A 18 3.41 -8.48 -10.09
C ASP A 18 4.24 -7.43 -10.87
N GLY A 19 4.93 -6.51 -10.19
CA GLY A 19 5.85 -5.53 -10.78
C GLY A 19 5.22 -4.18 -11.15
N PHE A 20 3.95 -3.97 -10.81
CA PHE A 20 3.26 -2.71 -11.07
C PHE A 20 3.57 -1.66 -10.00
N SER A 21 3.67 -0.40 -10.41
CA SER A 21 3.71 0.73 -9.48
C SER A 21 2.32 0.98 -8.89
N VAL A 22 2.22 1.03 -7.56
CA VAL A 22 0.93 1.18 -6.86
C VAL A 22 0.94 2.42 -5.96
N VAL A 23 -0.10 3.24 -6.05
CA VAL A 23 -0.30 4.42 -5.20
C VAL A 23 -1.23 4.06 -4.04
N VAL A 24 -0.78 4.28 -2.81
CA VAL A 24 -1.57 4.04 -1.59
C VAL A 24 -2.18 5.36 -1.13
N ASN A 25 -3.47 5.56 -1.39
CA ASN A 25 -4.21 6.73 -0.92
C ASN A 25 -4.83 6.47 0.47
N TYR A 26 -4.82 7.48 1.33
CA TYR A 26 -5.42 7.41 2.66
C TYR A 26 -6.23 8.67 2.95
N ALA A 27 -7.35 8.51 3.65
CA ALA A 27 -8.25 9.62 3.93
C ALA A 27 -7.94 10.33 5.26
N ASN A 28 -7.35 9.64 6.25
CA ASN A 28 -7.24 10.21 7.61
C ASN A 28 -6.10 9.64 8.46
N SER A 29 -5.22 8.80 7.89
CA SER A 29 -4.15 8.14 8.65
C SER A 29 -2.97 7.83 7.75
N ALA A 30 -2.01 8.76 7.72
CA ALA A 30 -0.74 8.61 6.99
C ALA A 30 0.05 7.39 7.48
N ASN A 31 0.13 7.18 8.80
CA ASN A 31 0.87 6.06 9.39
C ASN A 31 0.42 4.70 8.83
N HIS A 32 -0.87 4.47 8.66
CA HIS A 32 -1.37 3.22 8.08
C HIS A 32 -1.02 3.07 6.60
N ALA A 33 -0.91 4.18 5.85
CA ALA A 33 -0.44 4.13 4.48
C ALA A 33 1.06 3.80 4.42
N GLU A 34 1.85 4.40 5.31
CA GLU A 34 3.28 4.13 5.42
C GLU A 34 3.55 2.66 5.78
N GLU A 35 2.78 2.08 6.70
CA GLU A 35 2.86 0.65 7.02
C GLU A 35 2.63 -0.23 5.78
N VAL A 36 1.61 0.09 4.97
CA VAL A 36 1.33 -0.66 3.74
C VAL A 36 2.44 -0.49 2.71
N VAL A 37 2.97 0.72 2.54
CA VAL A 37 4.08 1.00 1.64
C VAL A 37 5.34 0.26 2.09
N ALA A 38 5.64 0.26 3.39
CA ALA A 38 6.78 -0.45 3.96
C ALA A 38 6.68 -1.97 3.71
N GLU A 39 5.49 -2.54 3.90
CA GLU A 39 5.25 -3.95 3.62
C GLU A 39 5.38 -4.28 2.13
N ILE A 40 4.89 -3.43 1.24
CA ILE A 40 5.02 -3.62 -0.21
C ILE A 40 6.48 -3.57 -0.63
N LYS A 41 7.26 -2.59 -0.14
CA LYS A 41 8.70 -2.47 -0.39
C LYS A 41 9.47 -3.67 0.14
N SER A 42 9.16 -4.13 1.35
CA SER A 42 9.77 -5.32 1.95
C SER A 42 9.46 -6.60 1.18
N SER A 43 8.35 -6.63 0.43
CA SER A 43 7.96 -7.77 -0.40
C SER A 43 8.60 -7.73 -1.80
N GLY A 44 9.49 -6.77 -2.07
CA GLY A 44 10.15 -6.58 -3.36
C GLY A 44 9.33 -5.80 -4.40
N GLY A 45 8.17 -5.25 -4.00
CA GLY A 45 7.32 -4.46 -4.89
C GLY A 45 7.64 -2.97 -4.82
N ASN A 46 7.50 -2.26 -5.94
CA ASN A 46 7.70 -0.80 -6.00
C ASN A 46 6.39 -0.06 -5.68
N ALA A 47 6.30 0.51 -4.48
CA ALA A 47 5.24 1.44 -4.11
C ALA A 47 5.83 2.84 -3.85
N PRO A 48 5.51 3.85 -4.68
CA PRO A 48 5.78 5.25 -4.35
C PRO A 48 4.90 5.71 -3.17
N SER A 49 5.51 6.41 -2.22
CA SER A 49 4.80 7.09 -1.13
C SER A 49 4.24 8.43 -1.63
N PRO A 50 3.05 8.86 -1.18
CA PRO A 50 2.53 10.21 -1.42
C PRO A 50 3.32 11.28 -0.68
#